data_AF-A0A960QXY8-F1
#
_entry.id   AF-A0A960QXY8-F1
#
_cell.length_a   1.000
_cell.length_b   1.000
_cell.length_c   1.000
_cell.angle_alpha   90.00
_cell.angle_beta   90.00
_cell.angle_gamma   90.00
#
_symmetry.space_group_name_H-M   'P 1'
#
loop_
_entity.id
_entity.type
_entity.pdbx_description
1 polymer ?
#
loop_
_entity_poly.entity_id
_entity_poly.type
_entity_poly.pdbx_seq_one_letter_code
_entity_poly.pdbx_strand_id
1 'polypeptide(L)' 'MSDKLHLPIRPRRNRKSPAIRGLVRETTLSPADLIYPLFLHEDNRDDEIVSMPGCRRFGLEGLVREVGE' A
#
# COMPACT_ATOMS: atom_id res chain seq x y z
N MET A 1 3.43 47.97 -15.43
CA MET A 1 3.76 47.76 -14.01
C MET A 1 2.89 46.61 -13.53
N SER A 2 3.50 45.47 -13.19
CA SER A 2 2.77 44.23 -12.91
C SER A 2 2.01 44.34 -11.59
N ASP A 3 0.70 44.15 -11.68
CA ASP A 3 -0.23 44.17 -10.56
C ASP A 3 0.08 43.00 -9.61
N LYS A 4 0.58 43.30 -8.41
CA LYS A 4 0.97 42.27 -7.43
C LYS A 4 -0.31 41.65 -6.87
N LEU A 5 -0.63 40.43 -7.28
CA LEU A 5 -1.69 39.61 -6.66
C LEU A 5 -1.42 39.40 -5.16
N HIS A 6 -2.12 40.15 -4.30
CA HIS A 6 -2.04 40.05 -2.84
C HIS A 6 -2.90 38.90 -2.30
N LEU A 7 -2.39 37.68 -2.47
CA LEU A 7 -3.02 36.46 -1.94
C LEU A 7 -2.37 36.06 -0.61
N PRO A 8 -3.00 36.32 0.55
CA PRO A 8 -2.43 36.00 1.86
C PRO A 8 -2.35 34.48 2.10
N ILE A 9 -3.40 33.76 1.67
CA ILE A 9 -3.46 32.29 1.73
C ILE A 9 -2.97 31.73 0.41
N ARG A 10 -1.95 30.87 0.48
CA ARG A 10 -1.36 30.20 -0.68
C ARG A 10 -1.16 28.73 -0.38
N PRO A 11 -2.17 27.86 -0.60
CA PRO A 11 -2.10 26.44 -0.24
C PRO A 11 -0.92 25.70 -0.91
N ARG A 12 -0.44 26.21 -2.05
CA ARG A 12 0.78 25.71 -2.72
C ARG A 12 2.04 25.78 -1.85
N ARG A 13 2.10 26.65 -0.82
CA ARG A 13 3.22 26.70 0.14
C ARG A 13 3.39 25.38 0.88
N ASN A 14 2.29 24.72 1.26
CA ASN A 14 2.30 23.39 1.90
C ASN A 14 2.74 22.26 0.95
N ARG A 15 2.94 22.55 -0.35
CA ARG A 15 3.33 21.58 -1.37
C ARG A 15 4.74 21.82 -1.94
N LYS A 16 5.47 22.83 -1.43
CA LYS A 16 6.73 23.35 -1.98
C LYS A 16 7.87 22.32 -2.04
N SER A 17 7.98 21.43 -1.05
CA SER A 17 9.05 20.43 -0.98
C SER A 17 8.55 19.11 -0.38
N PRO A 18 9.27 18.00 -0.58
CA PRO A 18 8.94 16.72 0.06
C PRO A 18 8.87 16.83 1.60
N ALA A 19 9.80 17.56 2.23
CA ALA A 19 9.82 17.75 3.68
C ALA A 19 8.55 18.45 4.21
N ILE A 20 8.10 19.53 3.55
CA ILE A 20 6.89 20.24 3.95
C ILE A 20 5.65 19.37 3.75
N ARG A 21 5.56 18.64 2.62
CA ARG A 21 4.45 17.70 2.39
C ARG A 21 4.44 16.55 3.40
N GLY A 22 5.60 16.11 3.87
CA GLY A 22 5.72 15.12 4.92
C GLY A 22 5.21 15.64 6.27
N LEU A 23 5.56 16.88 6.62
CA LEU A 23 5.10 17.52 7.86
C LEU A 23 3.58 17.69 7.95
N VAL A 24 2.91 17.99 6.83
CA VAL A 24 1.46 18.24 6.79
C VAL A 24 0.63 17.04 6.31
N ARG A 25 1.22 15.85 6.16
CA ARG A 25 0.52 14.66 5.67
C ARG A 25 -0.46 14.16 6.74
N GLU A 26 -1.71 13.96 6.36
CA GLU A 26 -2.79 13.53 7.27
C GLU A 26 -2.90 12.00 7.40
N THR A 27 -2.68 11.27 6.30
CA THR A 27 -2.82 9.81 6.27
C THR A 27 -1.47 9.14 6.01
N THR A 28 -1.16 8.13 6.81
CA THR A 28 -0.04 7.21 6.61
C THR A 28 -0.58 5.79 6.47
N LEU A 29 0.03 5.01 5.60
CA LEU A 29 -0.22 3.57 5.48
C LEU A 29 1.07 2.84 5.83
N SER A 30 0.98 1.86 6.70
CA SER A 30 2.06 0.96 7.10
C SER A 30 1.70 -0.48 6.72
N PRO A 31 2.69 -1.39 6.61
CA PRO A 31 2.39 -2.81 6.38
C PRO A 31 1.47 -3.43 7.43
N ALA A 32 1.49 -2.92 8.67
CA ALA A 32 0.64 -3.40 9.76
C ALA A 32 -0.86 -3.07 9.57
N ASP A 33 -1.20 -2.14 8.66
CA ASP A 33 -2.57 -1.79 8.34
C ASP A 33 -3.18 -2.74 7.29
N LEU A 34 -2.39 -3.66 6.73
CA LEU A 34 -2.80 -4.58 5.68
C LEU A 34 -3.17 -5.95 6.26
N ILE A 35 -4.27 -6.52 5.76
CA ILE A 35 -4.64 -7.91 5.97
C ILE A 35 -4.31 -8.67 4.68
N TYR A 36 -3.51 -9.73 4.77
CA TYR A 36 -3.14 -10.57 3.63
C TYR A 36 -3.95 -11.89 3.64
N PRO A 37 -5.08 -11.97 2.91
CA PRO A 37 -5.88 -13.19 2.85
C PRO A 37 -5.19 -14.27 2.01
N LEU A 38 -5.11 -15.48 2.56
CA LEU A 38 -4.51 -16.65 1.91
C LEU A 38 -5.55 -17.77 1.75
N PHE A 39 -5.43 -18.55 0.68
CA PHE A 39 -6.31 -19.69 0.42
C PHE A 39 -5.58 -21.00 0.74
N LEU A 40 -6.17 -21.84 1.58
CA LEU A 40 -5.66 -23.16 1.95
C LEU A 40 -6.55 -24.24 1.33
N HIS A 41 -5.95 -25.36 0.92
CA HIS A 41 -6.68 -26.57 0.53
C HIS A 41 -5.95 -27.83 1.04
N GLU A 42 -6.57 -29.00 0.87
CA GLU A 42 -6.11 -30.25 1.48
C GLU A 42 -4.93 -30.90 0.75
N ASP A 43 -4.65 -30.54 -0.51
CA ASP A 43 -3.56 -31.18 -1.25
C ASP A 43 -2.19 -30.67 -0.76
N ASN A 44 -1.18 -31.53 -0.87
CA ASN A 44 0.20 -31.20 -0.50
C ASN A 44 0.95 -30.39 -1.59
N ARG A 45 0.24 -29.57 -2.37
CA ARG A 45 0.84 -28.73 -3.41
C ARG A 45 0.18 -27.36 -3.48
N ASP A 46 0.89 -26.40 -4.04
CA ASP A 46 0.36 -25.07 -4.30
C ASP A 46 -0.20 -25.01 -5.73
N ASP A 47 -1.45 -24.59 -5.86
CA ASP A 47 -2.16 -24.49 -7.14
C ASP A 47 -2.50 -23.03 -7.46
N GLU A 48 -2.26 -22.61 -8.70
CA GLU A 48 -2.64 -21.27 -9.14
C GLU A 48 -4.16 -21.11 -9.26
N ILE A 49 -4.67 -19.94 -8.87
CA ILE A 49 -6.06 -19.58 -9.10
C ILE A 49 -6.13 -18.80 -10.41
N VAL A 50 -6.51 -19.45 -11.51
CA VAL A 50 -6.52 -18.85 -12.86
C VAL A 50 -7.31 -17.53 -12.94
N SER A 51 -8.41 -17.41 -12.20
CA SER A 51 -9.21 -16.18 -12.14
C SER A 51 -8.63 -15.08 -11.26
N MET A 52 -7.61 -15.38 -10.46
CA MET A 52 -6.91 -14.46 -9.56
C MET A 52 -5.39 -14.57 -9.78
N PRO A 53 -4.85 -14.03 -10.88
CA PRO A 53 -3.43 -14.12 -11.18
C PRO A 53 -2.56 -13.58 -10.04
N GLY A 54 -1.54 -14.34 -9.66
CA GLY A 54 -0.68 -14.05 -8.50
C GLY A 54 -1.21 -14.60 -7.17
N CYS A 55 -2.46 -15.08 -7.11
CA CYS A 55 -2.99 -15.80 -5.96
C CYS A 55 -2.90 -17.31 -6.17
N ARG A 56 -2.66 -18.03 -5.07
CA ARG A 56 -2.51 -19.48 -5.04
C ARG A 56 -3.42 -20.08 -3.96
N ARG A 57 -3.82 -21.34 -4.16
CA ARG A 57 -4.31 -22.22 -3.10
C ARG A 57 -3.10 -22.98 -2.59
N PHE A 58 -2.72 -22.72 -1.35
CA PHE A 58 -1.55 -23.32 -0.74
C PHE A 58 -1.89 -24.67 -0.11
N GLY A 59 -0.96 -25.61 -0.21
CA GLY A 59 -0.90 -26.72 0.75
C GLY A 59 -0.39 -26.23 2.10
N LEU A 60 -0.43 -27.07 3.14
CA LEU A 60 -0.05 -26.65 4.50
C LEU A 60 1.41 -26.15 4.59
N GLU A 61 2.35 -26.88 4.00
CA GLU A 61 3.78 -26.50 4.03
C GLU A 61 4.05 -25.19 3.27
N GLY A 62 3.42 -25.03 2.09
CA GLY A 62 3.52 -23.82 1.28
C GLY A 62 2.97 -22.61 2.01
N LEU A 63 1.83 -22.76 2.69
CA LEU A 63 1.20 -21.71 3.47
C LEU A 63 2.10 -21.23 4.63
N VAL A 64 2.67 -22.16 5.40
CA VAL A 64 3.53 -21.82 6.55
C VAL A 64 4.78 -21.07 6.09
N ARG A 65 5.37 -21.48 4.95
CA ARG A 65 6.49 -20.75 4.34
C ARG A 65 6.07 -19.33 3.92
N GLU A 66 4.96 -19.18 3.21
CA GLU A 66 4.46 -17.88 2.74
C GLU A 66 4.19 -16.90 3.91
N VAL A 67 3.64 -17.39 5.03
CA VAL A 67 3.38 -16.57 6.22
C VAL A 67 4.68 -16.10 6.91
N GLY A 68 5.78 -16.82 6.72
CA GLY A 68 7.08 -16.50 7.32
C GLY A 68 7.96 -15.54 6.53
N GLU A 69 7.57 -15.18 5.31
CA GLU A 69 8.26 -14.18 4.47
C GLU A 69 8.00 -12.74 4.94
#